data_AF-X1JXP0-F1
#
_entry.id   AF-X1JXP0-F1
#
_cell.length_a   1.000
_cell.length_b   1.000
_cell.length_c   1.000
_cell.angle_alpha   90.00
_cell.angle_beta   90.00
_cell.angle_gamma   90.00
#
_symmetry.space_group_name_H-M   'P 1'
#
loop_
_entity.id
_entity.type
_entity.pdbx_description
1 polymer ?
#
loop_
_entity_poly.entity_id
_entity_poly.type
_entity_poly.pdbx_seq_one_letter_code
_entity_poly.pdbx_strand_id
1 'polypeptide(L)'
;NEPVDWAEPFVIIEREGIKVGFIGLATPETAYKTKKRYVVNYEFRDSVETITEWVPKVKDAGADIIIALTHLGSFQDKEGNITGEAADLCAVDGVDAVISAHTHQSVCGLVNDKPLVQAYKHGRSFAKLTFIFD
;
A
#
# COMPACT_ATOMS: atom_id res chain seq x y z
N ASN A 1 -3.43 -15.68 -13.33
CA ASN A 1 -3.75 -14.29 -13.73
C ASN A 1 -2.49 -13.47 -13.62
N GLU A 2 -2.13 -12.73 -14.66
CA GLU A 2 -0.94 -11.89 -14.71
C GLU A 2 -1.33 -10.42 -14.49
N PRO A 3 -0.43 -9.57 -13.96
CA PRO A 3 -0.63 -8.13 -13.96
C PRO A 3 -0.88 -7.59 -15.37
N VAL A 4 -1.51 -6.41 -15.44
CA VAL A 4 -1.63 -5.67 -16.69
C VAL A 4 -0.24 -5.29 -17.23
N ASP A 5 -0.09 -5.23 -18.54
CA ASP A 5 1.18 -4.98 -19.23
C ASP A 5 1.66 -3.52 -19.14
N TRP A 6 0.75 -2.59 -18.82
CA TRP A 6 1.02 -1.15 -18.77
C TRP A 6 1.38 -0.62 -17.37
N ALA A 7 1.36 -1.47 -16.33
CA ALA A 7 1.75 -1.09 -14.98
C ALA A 7 2.71 -2.10 -14.37
N GLU A 8 3.82 -1.57 -13.85
CA GLU A 8 4.75 -2.35 -13.05
C GLU A 8 4.16 -2.61 -11.66
N PRO A 9 4.13 -3.86 -11.17
CA PRO A 9 3.57 -4.20 -9.85
C PRO A 9 4.36 -3.59 -8.68
N PHE A 10 5.66 -3.39 -8.87
CA PHE A 10 6.55 -2.81 -7.88
C PHE A 10 7.70 -2.04 -8.53
N VAL A 11 8.37 -1.22 -7.72
CA VAL A 11 9.65 -0.60 -8.08
C VAL A 11 10.60 -0.68 -6.90
N ILE A 12 11.90 -0.85 -7.15
CA ILE A 12 12.94 -0.72 -6.14
C ILE A 12 13.71 0.56 -6.39
N ILE A 13 13.84 1.38 -5.35
CA ILE A 13 14.59 2.62 -5.38
C ILE A 13 15.75 2.50 -4.40
N GLU A 14 16.98 2.60 -4.90
CA GLU A 14 18.17 2.59 -4.06
C GLU A 14 18.55 4.01 -3.63
N ARG A 15 18.82 4.20 -2.34
CA ARG A 15 19.32 5.45 -1.75
C ARG A 15 20.37 5.11 -0.70
N GLU A 16 21.56 5.68 -0.87
CA GLU A 16 22.68 5.48 0.07
C GLU A 16 22.97 4.00 0.36
N GLY A 17 22.81 3.14 -0.65
CA GLY A 17 23.03 1.70 -0.53
C GLY A 17 21.84 0.90 0.03
N ILE A 18 20.76 1.56 0.46
CA ILE A 18 19.52 0.92 0.92
C ILE A 18 18.51 0.84 -0.22
N LYS A 19 17.97 -0.34 -0.47
CA LYS A 19 16.97 -0.62 -1.51
C LYS A 19 15.56 -0.64 -0.93
N VAL A 20 14.79 0.39 -1.24
CA VAL A 20 13.40 0.53 -0.82
C VAL A 20 12.49 -0.01 -1.92
N GLY A 21 11.82 -1.14 -1.64
CA GLY A 21 10.79 -1.71 -2.49
C GLY A 21 9.44 -1.05 -2.25
N PHE A 22 8.77 -0.62 -3.32
CA PHE A 22 7.40 -0.12 -3.26
C PHE A 22 6.48 -1.06 -4.03
N ILE A 23 5.49 -1.65 -3.35
CA ILE A 23 4.45 -2.46 -3.98
C ILE A 23 3.20 -1.59 -4.18
N GLY A 24 2.73 -1.52 -5.43
CA GLY A 24 1.55 -0.75 -5.81
C GLY A 24 0.26 -1.56 -5.72
N LEU A 25 -0.78 -1.02 -5.06
CA LEU A 25 -2.10 -1.66 -5.00
C LEU A 25 -3.22 -0.64 -5.20
N ALA A 26 -4.27 -1.05 -5.91
CA ALA A 26 -5.49 -0.29 -6.10
C ALA A 26 -6.69 -1.06 -5.55
N THR A 27 -7.65 -0.36 -4.98
CA THR A 27 -8.81 -0.99 -4.32
C THR A 27 -9.68 -1.80 -5.29
N PRO A 28 -10.16 -3.00 -4.89
CA PRO A 28 -11.13 -3.80 -5.63
C PRO A 28 -12.45 -3.08 -5.90
N GLU A 29 -12.75 -2.04 -5.12
CA GLU A 29 -13.95 -1.24 -5.34
C GLU A 29 -14.00 -0.61 -6.74
N THR A 30 -12.86 -0.44 -7.39
CA THR A 30 -12.76 0.08 -8.76
C THR A 30 -13.65 -0.70 -9.74
N ALA A 31 -13.80 -2.01 -9.52
CA ALA A 31 -14.63 -2.90 -10.34
C ALA A 31 -16.11 -2.47 -10.39
N TYR A 32 -16.64 -1.92 -9.30
CA TYR A 32 -18.05 -1.51 -9.20
C TYR A 32 -18.26 0.00 -9.10
N LYS A 33 -17.24 0.80 -8.75
CA LYS A 33 -17.30 2.27 -8.75
C LYS A 33 -17.04 2.88 -10.12
N THR A 34 -16.41 2.13 -11.02
CA THR A 34 -16.14 2.57 -12.40
C THR A 34 -17.22 2.07 -13.35
N LYS A 35 -17.50 2.82 -14.43
CA LYS A 35 -18.40 2.33 -15.49
C LYS A 35 -17.88 1.00 -16.05
N LYS A 36 -18.73 -0.04 -16.02
CA LYS A 36 -18.41 -1.41 -16.45
C LYS A 36 -17.59 -1.49 -17.75
N ARG A 37 -17.91 -0.67 -18.77
CA ARG A 37 -17.21 -0.67 -20.07
C ARG A 37 -15.69 -0.45 -19.96
N TYR A 38 -15.20 0.18 -18.89
CA TYR A 38 -13.79 0.45 -18.68
C TYR A 38 -13.08 -0.62 -17.86
N VAL A 39 -13.82 -1.49 -17.19
CA VAL A 39 -13.28 -2.47 -16.22
C VAL A 39 -13.65 -3.90 -16.52
N VAL A 40 -14.50 -4.15 -17.53
CA VAL A 40 -15.01 -5.49 -17.87
C VAL A 40 -13.93 -6.50 -18.23
N ASN A 41 -12.76 -6.04 -18.67
CA ASN A 41 -11.62 -6.89 -19.05
C ASN A 41 -10.56 -6.98 -17.96
N TYR A 42 -10.80 -6.40 -16.77
CA TYR A 42 -9.85 -6.40 -15.66
C TYR A 42 -10.45 -7.14 -14.47
N GLU A 43 -9.59 -7.86 -13.77
CA GLU A 43 -9.87 -8.42 -12.46
C GLU A 43 -9.20 -7.52 -11.42
N PHE A 44 -9.94 -7.18 -10.37
CA PHE A 44 -9.38 -6.50 -9.20
C PHE A 44 -9.37 -7.50 -8.05
N ARG A 45 -8.17 -7.99 -7.73
CA ARG A 45 -7.93 -9.04 -6.72
C ARG A 45 -7.91 -8.46 -5.32
N ASP A 46 -8.15 -9.31 -4.33
CA ASP A 46 -7.98 -8.98 -2.91
C ASP A 46 -6.57 -8.44 -2.63
N SER A 47 -6.48 -7.34 -1.88
CA SER A 47 -5.22 -6.65 -1.64
C SER A 47 -4.27 -7.43 -0.73
N VAL A 48 -4.80 -8.17 0.25
CA VAL A 48 -3.99 -8.97 1.20
C VAL A 48 -3.42 -10.20 0.48
N GLU A 49 -4.24 -10.91 -0.29
CA GLU A 49 -3.79 -12.03 -1.11
C GLU A 49 -2.72 -11.57 -2.12
N THR A 50 -2.96 -10.44 -2.79
CA THR A 50 -2.05 -9.91 -3.80
C THR A 50 -0.71 -9.50 -3.20
N ILE A 51 -0.69 -8.72 -2.11
CA ILE A 51 0.58 -8.29 -1.51
C ILE A 51 1.37 -9.47 -0.94
N THR A 52 0.69 -10.48 -0.39
CA THR A 52 1.32 -11.71 0.11
C THR A 52 2.05 -12.45 -1.02
N GLU A 53 1.52 -12.43 -2.25
CA GLU A 53 2.16 -13.00 -3.43
C GLU A 53 3.38 -12.19 -3.91
N TRP A 54 3.34 -10.85 -3.77
CA TRP A 54 4.37 -9.96 -4.30
C TRP A 54 5.53 -9.71 -3.34
N VAL A 55 5.31 -9.74 -2.04
CA VAL A 55 6.37 -9.53 -1.04
C VAL A 55 7.59 -10.43 -1.28
N PRO A 56 7.46 -11.76 -1.49
CA PRO A 56 8.62 -12.60 -1.77
C PRO A 56 9.37 -12.18 -3.04
N LYS A 57 8.64 -11.81 -4.10
CA LYS A 57 9.24 -11.39 -5.39
C LYS A 57 10.05 -10.09 -5.24
N VAL A 58 9.57 -9.15 -4.43
CA VAL A 58 10.26 -7.89 -4.16
C VAL A 58 11.48 -8.11 -3.26
N LYS A 59 11.39 -9.02 -2.28
CA LYS A 59 12.54 -9.46 -1.49
C LYS A 59 13.60 -10.14 -2.34
N ASP A 60 13.21 -11.05 -3.24
CA ASP A 60 14.13 -11.74 -4.15
C ASP A 60 14.79 -10.79 -5.15
N ALA A 61 14.11 -9.70 -5.51
CA ALA A 61 14.69 -8.60 -6.29
C ALA A 61 15.66 -7.72 -5.48
N GLY A 62 15.83 -7.99 -4.18
CA GLY A 62 16.86 -7.40 -3.32
C GLY A 62 16.39 -6.18 -2.52
N ALA A 63 15.10 -6.02 -2.25
CA ALA A 63 14.63 -4.95 -1.35
C ALA A 63 15.05 -5.23 0.11
N ASP A 64 15.60 -4.22 0.77
CA ASP A 64 15.95 -4.25 2.20
C ASP A 64 14.74 -3.91 3.08
N ILE A 65 13.84 -3.08 2.54
CA ILE A 65 12.59 -2.65 3.16
C ILE A 65 11.48 -2.60 2.11
N ILE A 66 10.26 -2.98 2.48
CA ILE A 66 9.09 -3.00 1.59
C ILE A 66 7.99 -2.10 2.15
N ILE A 67 7.63 -1.10 1.35
CA ILE A 67 6.54 -0.16 1.62
C ILE A 67 5.38 -0.47 0.68
N ALA A 68 4.21 -0.75 1.23
CA ALA A 68 2.98 -0.82 0.45
C ALA A 68 2.53 0.60 0.11
N LEU A 69 2.64 0.99 -1.17
CA LEU A 69 2.19 2.29 -1.68
C LEU A 69 0.85 2.11 -2.38
N THR A 70 -0.24 2.48 -1.72
CA THR A 70 -1.56 1.97 -2.10
C THR A 70 -2.60 3.07 -2.29
N HIS A 71 -3.60 2.75 -3.10
CA HIS A 71 -4.88 3.46 -3.13
C HIS A 71 -5.97 2.62 -2.48
N LEU A 72 -5.73 2.25 -1.21
CA LEU A 72 -6.66 1.50 -0.36
C LEU A 72 -7.11 2.40 0.80
N GLY A 73 -8.33 2.17 1.28
CA GLY A 73 -8.94 2.98 2.32
C GLY A 73 -8.38 2.70 3.71
N SER A 74 -8.22 3.76 4.51
CA SER A 74 -8.00 3.66 5.96
C SER A 74 -8.82 4.69 6.74
N PHE A 75 -9.09 4.39 8.00
CA PHE A 75 -9.76 5.28 8.94
C PHE A 75 -9.03 5.24 10.27
N GLN A 76 -9.09 6.34 11.03
CA GLN A 76 -8.57 6.41 12.39
C GLN A 76 -9.62 7.06 13.28
N ASP A 77 -10.00 6.38 14.36
CA ASP A 77 -10.94 6.92 15.34
C ASP A 77 -10.26 7.85 16.35
N LYS A 78 -11.00 8.34 17.35
CA LYS A 78 -10.48 9.29 18.35
C LYS A 78 -9.56 8.61 19.36
N GLU A 79 -9.75 7.31 19.55
CA GLU A 79 -8.97 6.44 20.41
C GLU A 79 -7.66 6.02 19.73
N GLY A 80 -7.50 6.33 18.44
CA GLY A 80 -6.30 6.07 17.64
C GLY A 80 -6.32 4.72 16.93
N ASN A 81 -7.42 3.96 17.00
CA ASN A 81 -7.54 2.69 16.30
C ASN A 81 -7.63 2.93 14.80
N ILE A 82 -6.76 2.25 14.05
CA ILE A 82 -6.72 2.34 12.59
C ILE A 82 -7.39 1.10 12.00
N THR A 83 -8.31 1.31 11.06
CA THR A 83 -9.07 0.25 10.39
C THR A 83 -9.18 0.51 8.89
N GLY A 84 -9.70 -0.48 8.16
CA GLY A 84 -9.92 -0.41 6.71
C GLY A 84 -8.96 -1.31 5.94
N GLU A 85 -9.22 -1.45 4.64
CA GLU A 85 -8.48 -2.32 3.73
C GLU A 85 -6.96 -2.14 3.79
N ALA A 86 -6.49 -0.90 3.92
CA ALA A 86 -5.05 -0.64 4.04
C ALA A 86 -4.47 -1.10 5.38
N ALA A 87 -5.26 -1.12 6.46
CA ALA A 87 -4.83 -1.57 7.78
C ALA A 87 -4.57 -3.08 7.81
N ASP A 88 -5.34 -3.84 7.02
CA ASP A 88 -5.18 -5.30 6.92
C ASP A 88 -3.81 -5.68 6.33
N LEU A 89 -3.23 -4.82 5.48
CA LEU A 89 -1.88 -5.05 4.93
C LEU A 89 -0.79 -5.04 6.01
N CYS A 90 -1.00 -4.36 7.14
CA CYS A 90 -0.05 -4.39 8.24
C CYS A 90 0.03 -5.78 8.90
N ALA A 91 -0.94 -6.67 8.71
CA ALA A 91 -0.84 -8.06 9.17
C ALA A 91 0.07 -8.93 8.29
N VAL A 92 0.46 -8.47 7.09
CA VAL A 92 1.23 -9.29 6.15
C VAL A 92 2.73 -9.27 6.48
N ASP A 93 3.31 -10.46 6.62
CA ASP A 93 4.74 -10.63 6.87
C ASP A 93 5.59 -10.06 5.73
N GLY A 94 6.61 -9.28 6.09
CA GLY A 94 7.51 -8.65 5.13
C GLY A 94 7.00 -7.35 4.50
N VAL A 95 5.83 -6.86 4.90
CA VAL A 95 5.46 -5.45 4.72
C VAL A 95 5.97 -4.68 5.92
N ASP A 96 6.77 -3.63 5.69
CA ASP A 96 7.37 -2.83 6.77
C ASP A 96 6.58 -1.55 7.05
N ALA A 97 5.84 -1.03 6.06
CA ALA A 97 4.99 0.13 6.20
C ALA A 97 3.90 0.22 5.15
N VAL A 98 2.85 0.99 5.44
CA VAL A 98 1.72 1.21 4.53
C VAL A 98 1.47 2.71 4.33
N ILE A 99 1.46 3.12 3.07
CA ILE A 99 0.94 4.42 2.63
C ILE A 99 -0.43 4.16 2.01
N SER A 100 -1.47 4.67 2.67
CA SER A 100 -2.88 4.50 2.28
C SER A 100 -3.44 5.78 1.64
N ALA A 101 -4.63 5.67 1.04
CA ALA A 101 -5.33 6.79 0.40
C ALA A 101 -6.85 6.54 0.37
N HIS A 102 -7.52 6.92 -0.73
CA HIS A 102 -8.92 6.64 -1.06
C HIS A 102 -9.99 7.30 -0.18
N THR A 103 -9.94 7.13 1.14
CA THR A 103 -10.95 7.62 2.09
C THR A 103 -10.80 9.09 2.43
N HIS A 104 -9.69 9.70 2.01
CA HIS A 104 -9.33 11.09 2.28
C HIS A 104 -9.31 11.43 3.77
N GLN A 105 -8.81 10.52 4.59
CA GLN A 105 -8.64 10.70 6.03
C GLN A 105 -7.22 11.19 6.36
N SER A 106 -7.08 11.81 7.53
CA SER A 106 -5.77 11.97 8.16
C SER A 106 -5.53 10.76 9.03
N VAL A 107 -4.58 9.91 8.65
CA VAL A 107 -4.22 8.71 9.42
C VAL A 107 -2.72 8.73 9.69
N CYS A 108 -2.33 8.52 10.93
CA CYS A 108 -0.94 8.42 11.34
C CYS A 108 -0.85 7.60 12.63
N GLY A 109 -0.33 6.39 12.53
CA GLY A 109 -0.15 5.52 13.69
C GLY A 109 0.47 4.18 13.32
N LEU A 110 0.38 3.24 14.25
CA LEU A 110 0.89 1.88 14.11
C LEU A 110 -0.29 0.90 14.05
N VAL A 111 -0.17 -0.11 13.20
CA VAL A 111 -1.03 -1.30 13.17
C VAL A 111 -0.10 -2.50 13.10
N ASN A 112 -0.25 -3.47 14.01
CA ASN A 112 0.68 -4.61 14.12
C ASN A 112 2.15 -4.17 14.13
N ASP A 113 2.46 -3.15 14.94
CA ASP A 113 3.78 -2.52 15.07
C ASP A 113 4.38 -1.91 13.79
N LYS A 114 3.59 -1.81 12.71
CA LYS A 114 4.01 -1.21 11.43
C LYS A 114 3.36 0.15 11.23
N PRO A 115 4.10 1.17 10.77
CA PRO A 115 3.55 2.48 10.50
C PRO A 115 2.59 2.47 9.31
N LEU A 116 1.42 3.07 9.51
CA LEU A 116 0.42 3.34 8.49
C LEU A 116 0.09 4.83 8.46
N VAL A 117 0.17 5.43 7.27
CA VAL A 117 -0.12 6.85 7.07
C VAL A 117 -1.12 7.11 5.94
N GLN A 118 -1.88 8.20 6.07
CA GLN A 118 -2.69 8.82 5.03
C GLN A 118 -2.62 10.35 5.16
N ALA A 119 -2.24 11.04 4.08
CA ALA A 119 -1.99 12.47 4.07
C ALA A 119 -3.23 13.32 3.66
N TYR A 120 -4.41 12.98 4.14
CA TYR A 120 -5.65 13.69 3.86
C TYR A 120 -5.95 13.83 2.35
N LYS A 121 -6.32 15.02 1.87
CA LYS A 121 -6.66 15.26 0.45
C LYS A 121 -6.26 16.66 -0.02
N HIS A 122 -6.15 16.81 -1.35
CA HIS A 122 -5.92 18.08 -2.04
C HIS A 122 -4.63 18.81 -1.62
N GLY A 123 -3.58 18.07 -1.30
CA GLY A 123 -2.28 18.65 -0.89
C GLY A 123 -2.34 19.44 0.42
N ARG A 124 -3.37 19.23 1.25
CA ARG A 124 -3.55 19.95 2.52
C ARG A 124 -2.69 19.41 3.66
N SER A 125 -2.09 18.24 3.47
CA SER A 125 -1.21 17.61 4.45
C SER A 125 -0.12 16.83 3.71
N PHE A 126 0.98 16.58 4.41
CA PHE A 126 2.03 15.66 4.00
C PHE A 126 2.27 14.67 5.15
N ALA A 127 2.51 13.41 4.81
CA ALA A 127 2.94 12.40 5.76
C ALA A 127 4.45 12.22 5.68
N LYS A 128 5.08 11.89 6.80
CA LYS A 128 6.51 11.57 6.88
C LYS A 128 6.69 10.22 7.56
N LEU A 129 7.25 9.26 6.84
CA LEU A 129 7.79 8.02 7.39
C LEU A 129 9.30 8.18 7.55
N THR A 130 9.86 7.72 8.66
CA THR A 130 11.30 7.75 8.93
C THR A 130 11.73 6.35 9.31
N PHE A 131 12.71 5.81 8.59
CA PHE A 131 13.37 4.54 8.89
C PHE A 131 14.83 4.83 9.20
N ILE A 132 15.38 4.06 10.13
CA ILE A 132 16.78 4.15 10.54
C ILE A 132 17.36 2.76 10.29
N PHE A 133 18.47 2.70 9.56
CA PHE A 133 19.21 1.48 9.26
C PHE A 133 20.58 1.60 9.93
N ASP A 134 21.06 0.49 10.50
CA ASP A 134 22.36 0.39 11.17
C ASP A 134 23.48 -0.02 10.19
#